data_AF-A0A4Z0PIQ1-F1
#
_entry.id   AF-A0A4Z0PIQ1-F1
#
_cell.length_a   1.000
_cell.length_b   1.000
_cell.length_c   1.000
_cell.angle_alpha   90.00
_cell.angle_beta   90.00
_cell.angle_gamma   90.00
#
_symmetry.space_group_name_H-M   'P 1'
#
loop_
_entity.id
_entity.type
_entity.pdbx_description
1 polymer ?
#
loop_
_entity_poly.entity_id
_entity_poly.type
_entity_poly.pdbx_seq_one_letter_code
_entity_poly.pdbx_strand_id
1 'polypeptide(L)'
;MKHFLLCLLLLAGCKREPAPEFVDLTFQIPFALTPERDTVAVGDTLWLTADFSDQLRDFYTGQRYPVPPANFRLRTLLGLFRLTLPTRTLANQPAATEDFTFVNKVGAVARQAPTFNEVSYVHAQGRYHLRVGLIPQRRGVFSVNFLDGWLTRRREEKEPDLSYLDLGKTADGLRRQAVFRSFFHYINEGRTNFELYKQHCAPVSLNYPNPGNINGEQEGTLTFVVR
;
A
#
# COMPACT_ATOMS: atom_id res chain seq x y z
N MET A 1 -46.31 -50.33 -5.25
CA MET A 1 -44.84 -50.17 -5.16
C MET A 1 -44.30 -49.04 -6.06
N LYS A 2 -44.90 -47.84 -6.05
CA LYS A 2 -44.41 -46.67 -6.83
C LYS A 2 -44.03 -45.47 -5.95
N HIS A 3 -44.30 -45.53 -4.64
CA HIS A 3 -44.02 -44.44 -3.70
C HIS A 3 -42.77 -44.64 -2.86
N PHE A 4 -42.12 -45.81 -2.94
CA PHE A 4 -40.89 -46.10 -2.18
C PHE A 4 -39.63 -45.53 -2.86
N LEU A 5 -39.68 -45.28 -4.18
CA LEU A 5 -38.55 -44.73 -4.94
C LEU A 5 -38.42 -43.20 -4.80
N LEU A 6 -39.49 -42.51 -4.41
CA LEU A 6 -39.49 -41.04 -4.28
C LEU A 6 -38.87 -40.56 -2.95
N CYS A 7 -38.87 -41.40 -1.90
CA CYS A 7 -38.23 -41.08 -0.62
C CYS A 7 -36.71 -41.27 -0.62
N LEU A 8 -36.14 -42.08 -1.54
CA LEU A 8 -34.68 -42.30 -1.60
C LEU A 8 -33.92 -41.13 -2.26
N LEU A 9 -34.60 -40.29 -3.05
CA LEU A 9 -33.98 -39.12 -3.70
C LEU A 9 -33.84 -37.90 -2.76
N LEU A 10 -34.53 -37.89 -1.63
CA LEU A 10 -34.41 -36.82 -0.62
C LEU A 10 -33.29 -37.06 0.40
N LEU A 11 -32.62 -38.23 0.34
CA LEU A 11 -31.41 -38.55 1.12
C LEU A 11 -30.11 -38.25 0.36
N ALA A 12 -30.19 -37.62 -0.82
CA ALA A 12 -29.05 -36.91 -1.40
C ALA A 12 -28.76 -35.69 -0.52
N GLY A 13 -28.17 -35.94 0.64
CA GLY A 13 -27.83 -34.94 1.62
C GLY A 13 -27.10 -33.80 0.94
N CYS A 14 -27.49 -32.57 1.26
CA CYS A 14 -26.72 -31.37 0.95
C CYS A 14 -25.29 -31.60 1.44
N LYS A 15 -24.41 -32.08 0.56
CA LYS A 15 -22.97 -32.13 0.82
C LYS A 15 -22.57 -30.68 0.94
N ARG A 16 -22.42 -30.21 2.18
CA ARG A 16 -21.89 -28.88 2.46
C ARG A 16 -20.54 -28.81 1.74
N GLU A 17 -20.40 -27.86 0.83
CA GLU A 17 -19.11 -27.67 0.17
C GLU A 17 -18.05 -27.47 1.26
N PRO A 18 -16.88 -28.12 1.11
CA PRO A 18 -15.82 -27.94 2.08
C PRO A 18 -15.39 -26.47 2.09
N ALA A 19 -15.01 -25.98 3.26
CA ALA A 19 -14.60 -24.59 3.42
C ALA A 19 -13.40 -24.29 2.48
N PRO A 20 -13.36 -23.08 1.87
CA PRO A 20 -12.25 -22.71 1.01
C PRO A 20 -10.95 -22.56 1.81
N GLU A 21 -9.82 -22.72 1.12
CA GLU A 21 -8.53 -22.24 1.61
C GLU A 21 -8.46 -20.73 1.41
N PHE A 22 -8.17 -19.97 2.47
CA PHE A 22 -7.97 -18.53 2.37
C PHE A 22 -6.51 -18.23 2.04
N VAL A 23 -6.29 -17.40 1.02
CA VAL A 23 -4.97 -17.00 0.54
C VAL A 23 -4.80 -15.50 0.74
N ASP A 24 -3.91 -15.12 1.66
CA ASP A 24 -3.56 -13.72 1.91
C ASP A 24 -2.76 -13.16 0.73
N LEU A 25 -3.26 -12.07 0.14
CA LEU A 25 -2.60 -11.34 -0.94
C LEU A 25 -2.06 -10.01 -0.44
N THR A 26 -0.80 -9.73 -0.72
CA THR A 26 -0.14 -8.45 -0.43
C THR A 26 0.37 -7.84 -1.72
N PHE A 27 -0.22 -6.73 -2.15
CA PHE A 27 0.10 -6.17 -3.47
C PHE A 27 1.24 -5.15 -3.40
N GLN A 28 2.14 -5.20 -4.39
CA GLN A 28 3.26 -4.27 -4.52
C GLN A 28 2.85 -3.02 -5.32
N ILE A 29 3.08 -1.84 -4.76
CA ILE A 29 2.76 -0.54 -5.36
C ILE A 29 4.05 0.29 -5.54
N PRO A 30 4.50 0.53 -6.78
CA PRO A 30 5.72 1.27 -7.04
C PRO A 30 5.48 2.79 -7.07
N PHE A 31 6.42 3.53 -6.48
CA PHE A 31 6.52 4.97 -6.52
C PHE A 31 7.91 5.39 -6.95
N ALA A 32 8.00 6.56 -7.58
CA ALA A 32 9.26 7.24 -7.82
C ALA A 32 9.20 8.67 -7.28
N LEU A 33 10.27 9.09 -6.59
CA LEU A 33 10.49 10.46 -6.16
C LEU A 33 11.71 11.01 -6.90
N THR A 34 11.50 12.05 -7.70
CA THR A 34 12.56 12.69 -8.49
C THR A 34 12.73 14.17 -8.14
N PRO A 35 13.96 14.72 -8.19
CA PRO A 35 15.23 14.03 -8.47
C PRO A 35 15.63 13.04 -7.36
N GLU A 36 16.27 11.93 -7.74
CA GLU A 36 16.81 10.92 -6.82
C GLU A 36 18.08 11.44 -6.14
N ARG A 37 17.92 12.31 -5.14
CA ARG A 37 19.02 12.86 -4.35
C ARG A 37 18.62 12.94 -2.88
N ASP A 38 19.61 12.82 -2.00
CA ASP A 38 19.42 12.90 -0.55
C ASP A 38 19.25 14.34 -0.04
N THR A 39 19.51 15.35 -0.89
CA THR A 39 19.52 16.76 -0.52
C THR A 39 18.80 17.60 -1.57
N VAL A 40 17.86 18.45 -1.13
CA VAL A 40 17.16 19.45 -1.94
C VAL A 40 17.21 20.83 -1.29
N ALA A 41 16.90 21.88 -2.04
CA ALA A 41 16.72 23.22 -1.47
C ALA A 41 15.25 23.48 -1.12
N VAL A 42 15.00 24.41 -0.19
CA VAL A 42 13.67 25.03 -0.03
C VAL A 42 13.21 25.59 -1.36
N GLY A 43 11.98 25.29 -1.76
CA GLY A 43 11.40 25.71 -3.04
C GLY A 43 11.66 24.78 -4.21
N ASP A 44 12.57 23.80 -4.10
CA ASP A 44 12.72 22.76 -5.12
C ASP A 44 11.44 21.93 -5.23
N THR A 45 11.12 21.40 -6.43
CA THR A 45 10.01 20.47 -6.59
C THR A 45 10.51 19.03 -6.58
N LEU A 46 10.08 18.25 -5.59
CA LEU A 46 10.17 16.80 -5.59
C LEU A 46 8.94 16.24 -6.29
N TRP A 47 9.11 15.57 -7.43
CA TRP A 47 8.02 14.93 -8.15
C TRP A 47 7.81 13.52 -7.63
N LEU A 48 6.69 13.33 -6.92
CA LEU A 48 6.12 12.03 -6.62
C LEU A 48 5.34 11.52 -7.82
N THR A 49 5.72 10.35 -8.32
CA THR A 49 5.07 9.71 -9.45
C THR A 49 4.75 8.26 -9.17
N ALA A 50 3.67 7.77 -9.77
CA ALA A 50 3.35 6.35 -9.85
C ALA A 50 2.74 6.09 -11.22
N ASP A 51 3.21 5.05 -11.90
CA ASP A 51 2.67 4.59 -13.17
C ASP A 51 2.77 3.06 -13.21
N PHE A 52 1.66 2.38 -12.90
CA PHE A 52 1.63 0.92 -12.79
C PHE A 52 0.35 0.33 -13.37
N SER A 53 0.45 -0.91 -13.86
CA SER A 53 -0.70 -1.66 -14.38
C SER A 53 -1.67 -2.01 -13.26
N ASP A 54 -2.96 -2.10 -13.57
CA ASP A 54 -3.94 -2.70 -12.65
C ASP A 54 -3.76 -4.22 -12.48
N GLN A 55 -2.85 -4.85 -13.20
CA GLN A 55 -2.37 -6.22 -12.93
C GLN A 55 -1.32 -6.19 -11.82
N LEU A 56 -1.78 -6.07 -10.57
CA LEU A 56 -0.91 -5.92 -9.40
C LEU A 56 -0.19 -7.22 -9.07
N ARG A 57 1.10 -7.10 -8.75
CA ARG A 57 1.93 -8.23 -8.33
C ARG A 57 1.72 -8.50 -6.85
N ASP A 58 1.37 -9.74 -6.52
CA ASP A 58 1.40 -10.25 -5.15
C ASP A 58 2.85 -10.48 -4.70
N PHE A 59 3.18 -10.04 -3.49
CA PHE A 59 4.51 -10.08 -2.92
C PHE A 59 5.01 -11.51 -2.70
N TYR A 60 4.17 -12.41 -2.18
CA TYR A 60 4.59 -13.74 -1.77
C TYR A 60 4.73 -14.71 -2.95
N THR A 61 3.76 -14.69 -3.87
CA THR A 61 3.73 -15.61 -5.02
C THR A 61 4.41 -15.05 -6.26
N GLY A 62 4.57 -13.72 -6.33
CA GLY A 62 5.06 -13.02 -7.52
C GLY A 62 4.06 -13.02 -8.69
N GLN A 63 2.89 -13.65 -8.54
CA GLN A 63 1.84 -13.67 -9.55
C GLN A 63 1.15 -12.31 -9.66
N ARG A 64 0.54 -12.06 -10.82
CA ARG A 64 -0.20 -10.82 -11.07
C ARG A 64 -1.69 -11.09 -11.10
N TYR A 65 -2.45 -10.20 -10.45
CA TYR A 65 -3.90 -10.28 -10.38
C TYR A 65 -4.53 -8.98 -10.86
N PRO A 66 -5.66 -9.04 -11.58
CA PRO A 66 -6.40 -7.85 -12.00
C PRO A 66 -7.01 -7.17 -10.77
N VAL A 67 -6.66 -5.93 -10.51
CA VAL A 67 -7.21 -5.10 -9.43
C VAL A 67 -7.70 -3.77 -10.01
N PRO A 68 -8.75 -3.77 -10.84
CA PRO A 68 -9.29 -2.56 -11.46
C PRO A 68 -10.12 -1.74 -10.46
N PRO A 69 -10.28 -0.43 -10.68
CA PRO A 69 -11.02 0.45 -9.76
C PRO A 69 -12.50 0.09 -9.64
N ALA A 70 -13.07 -0.60 -10.64
CA ALA A 70 -14.45 -1.07 -10.62
C ALA A 70 -14.72 -2.15 -9.55
N ASN A 71 -13.69 -2.94 -9.21
CA ASN A 71 -13.82 -4.04 -8.26
C ASN A 71 -13.09 -3.76 -6.95
N PHE A 72 -12.08 -2.88 -6.96
CA PHE A 72 -11.24 -2.64 -5.80
C PHE A 72 -10.80 -1.17 -5.74
N ARG A 73 -11.07 -0.51 -4.62
CA ARG A 73 -10.57 0.85 -4.36
C ARG A 73 -9.15 0.79 -3.79
N LEU A 74 -8.16 1.26 -4.55
CA LEU A 74 -6.83 1.51 -3.97
C LEU A 74 -6.92 2.61 -2.90
N ARG A 75 -6.40 2.32 -1.71
CA ARG A 75 -6.31 3.28 -0.61
C ARG A 75 -4.87 3.36 -0.14
N THR A 76 -4.17 4.35 -0.64
CA THR A 76 -2.80 4.64 -0.22
C THR A 76 -2.80 5.95 0.56
N LEU A 77 -2.07 5.98 1.67
CA LEU A 77 -1.82 7.20 2.43
C LEU A 77 -0.38 7.65 2.24
N LEU A 78 -0.20 8.97 2.05
CA LEU A 78 1.09 9.64 2.05
C LEU A 78 1.33 10.29 3.41
N GLY A 79 2.28 9.75 4.16
CA GLY A 79 2.82 10.28 5.39
C GLY A 79 3.98 11.24 5.14
N LEU A 80 3.95 12.42 5.74
CA LEU A 80 5.08 13.36 5.78
C LEU A 80 5.51 13.61 7.22
N PHE A 81 6.80 13.38 7.49
CA PHE A 81 7.38 13.52 8.83
C PHE A 81 8.63 14.39 8.80
N ARG A 82 8.84 15.11 9.90
CA ARG A 82 10.10 15.80 10.17
C ARG A 82 10.89 14.96 11.16
N LEU A 83 12.09 14.52 10.78
CA LEU A 83 12.89 13.63 11.62
C LEU A 83 13.78 14.44 12.57
N THR A 84 13.30 14.65 13.79
CA THR A 84 14.01 15.45 14.82
C THR A 84 14.28 14.66 16.11
N LEU A 85 13.79 13.42 16.22
CA LEU A 85 13.87 12.61 17.44
C LEU A 85 14.57 11.28 17.15
N PRO A 86 15.92 11.22 17.16
CA PRO A 86 16.67 10.03 16.73
C PRO A 86 16.38 8.75 17.53
N THR A 87 15.97 8.89 18.80
CA THR A 87 15.64 7.77 19.69
C THR A 87 14.19 7.31 19.59
N ARG A 88 13.40 7.91 18.70
CA ARG A 88 11.97 7.62 18.53
C ARG A 88 11.69 7.05 17.14
N THR A 89 10.71 6.16 17.08
CA THR A 89 10.26 5.55 15.82
C THR A 89 9.53 6.57 14.95
N LEU A 90 9.29 6.23 13.68
CA LEU A 90 8.64 7.13 12.72
C LEU A 90 7.28 7.63 13.21
N ALA A 91 6.49 6.75 13.83
CA ALA A 91 5.16 7.07 14.37
C ALA A 91 5.18 8.12 15.51
N ASN A 92 6.35 8.43 16.05
CA ASN A 92 6.53 9.44 17.09
C ASN A 92 7.24 10.71 16.58
N GLN A 93 7.55 10.79 15.29
CA GLN A 93 8.13 11.99 14.69
C GLN A 93 7.06 13.06 14.49
N PRO A 94 7.42 14.35 14.55
CA PRO A 94 6.52 15.44 14.18
C PRO A 94 5.97 15.28 12.76
N ALA A 95 4.68 15.57 12.61
CA ALA A 95 4.03 15.64 11.31
C ALA A 95 4.58 16.82 10.49
N ALA A 96 4.72 16.67 9.19
CA ALA A 96 5.35 17.66 8.32
C ALA A 96 4.50 18.09 7.11
N THR A 97 3.22 17.70 7.01
CA THR A 97 2.39 18.07 5.85
C THR A 97 2.33 19.59 5.62
N GLU A 98 2.41 20.39 6.70
CA GLU A 98 2.39 21.85 6.61
C GLU A 98 3.69 22.47 6.12
N ASP A 99 4.79 21.72 6.13
CA ASP A 99 6.08 22.16 5.64
C ASP A 99 6.21 21.98 4.12
N PHE A 100 5.14 21.51 3.43
CA PHE A 100 5.13 21.28 1.99
C PHE A 100 3.93 21.94 1.30
N THR A 101 4.18 22.44 0.09
CA THR A 101 3.13 22.78 -0.87
C THR A 101 2.97 21.63 -1.87
N PHE A 102 1.72 21.25 -2.15
CA PHE A 102 1.39 20.19 -3.11
C PHE A 102 0.98 20.77 -4.46
N VAL A 103 1.53 20.23 -5.55
CA VAL A 103 1.16 20.57 -6.92
C VAL A 103 0.65 19.33 -7.64
N ASN A 104 -0.67 19.13 -7.65
CA ASN A 104 -1.30 17.98 -8.30
C ASN A 104 -1.33 18.19 -9.84
N LYS A 105 -0.69 17.29 -10.60
CA LYS A 105 -0.68 17.30 -12.08
C LYS A 105 -1.48 16.14 -12.68
N VAL A 106 -1.35 14.95 -12.11
CA VAL A 106 -2.13 13.76 -12.46
C VAL A 106 -2.50 13.05 -11.17
N GLY A 107 -3.77 12.71 -10.99
CA GLY A 107 -4.27 12.28 -9.68
C GLY A 107 -4.14 13.42 -8.66
N ALA A 108 -4.14 13.08 -7.37
CA ALA A 108 -4.01 14.06 -6.30
C ALA A 108 -3.47 13.45 -5.01
N VAL A 109 -2.80 14.28 -4.22
CA VAL A 109 -2.74 14.11 -2.77
C VAL A 109 -3.65 15.15 -2.15
N ALA A 110 -4.64 14.70 -1.39
CA ALA A 110 -5.57 15.60 -0.70
C ALA A 110 -5.01 15.94 0.69
N ARG A 111 -4.79 17.23 0.98
CA ARG A 111 -4.33 17.69 2.29
C ARG A 111 -5.44 17.58 3.33
N GLN A 112 -5.62 16.38 3.87
CA GLN A 112 -6.74 16.03 4.76
C GLN A 112 -6.35 16.02 6.23
N ALA A 113 -5.07 15.73 6.54
CA ALA A 113 -4.61 15.64 7.91
C ALA A 113 -3.15 16.10 8.08
N PRO A 114 -2.70 16.38 9.32
CA PRO A 114 -1.35 16.86 9.56
C PRO A 114 -0.25 15.88 9.14
N THR A 115 -0.50 14.57 9.21
CA THR A 115 0.51 13.53 8.95
C THR A 115 0.23 12.77 7.66
N PHE A 116 -0.96 12.17 7.54
CA PHE A 116 -1.30 11.23 6.48
C PHE A 116 -2.37 11.80 5.56
N ASN A 117 -2.10 11.76 4.27
CA ASN A 117 -2.93 12.36 3.23
C ASN A 117 -3.34 11.31 2.21
N GLU A 118 -4.61 11.25 1.82
CA GLU A 118 -5.08 10.26 0.85
C GLU A 118 -4.51 10.54 -0.55
N VAL A 119 -4.00 9.48 -1.18
CA VAL A 119 -3.53 9.48 -2.57
C VAL A 119 -4.67 9.02 -3.48
N SER A 120 -4.98 9.82 -4.48
CA SER A 120 -5.95 9.52 -5.53
C SER A 120 -5.24 9.35 -6.87
N TYR A 121 -5.44 8.20 -7.51
CA TYR A 121 -4.88 7.89 -8.82
C TYR A 121 -5.88 8.22 -9.93
N VAL A 122 -5.37 8.60 -11.12
CA VAL A 122 -6.15 8.55 -12.35
C VAL A 122 -5.96 7.16 -12.96
N HIS A 123 -7.05 6.43 -13.20
CA HIS A 123 -6.99 5.15 -13.93
C HIS A 123 -7.35 5.37 -15.39
N ALA A 124 -6.46 4.96 -16.30
CA ALA A 124 -6.68 5.03 -17.74
C ALA A 124 -5.89 3.93 -18.43
N GLN A 125 -6.51 3.28 -19.43
CA GLN A 125 -5.87 2.26 -20.27
C GLN A 125 -5.27 1.10 -19.44
N GLY A 126 -5.97 0.64 -18.40
CA GLY A 126 -5.54 -0.47 -17.54
C GLY A 126 -4.37 -0.13 -16.61
N ARG A 127 -4.13 1.15 -16.35
CA ARG A 127 -3.01 1.64 -15.54
C ARG A 127 -3.46 2.73 -14.57
N TYR A 128 -2.82 2.78 -13.41
CA TYR A 128 -2.93 3.82 -12.41
C TYR A 128 -1.80 4.84 -12.59
N HIS A 129 -2.18 6.12 -12.58
CA HIS A 129 -1.28 7.25 -12.80
C HIS A 129 -1.36 8.24 -11.65
N LEU A 130 -0.20 8.69 -11.19
CA LEU A 130 -0.03 9.77 -10.22
C LEU A 130 1.17 10.64 -10.62
N ARG A 131 1.01 11.96 -10.53
CA ARG A 131 2.10 12.93 -10.59
C ARG A 131 1.77 14.12 -9.71
N VAL A 132 2.48 14.24 -8.60
CA VAL A 132 2.29 15.29 -7.60
C VAL A 132 3.64 15.90 -7.25
N GLY A 133 3.75 17.22 -7.33
CA GLY A 133 4.92 17.95 -6.85
C GLY A 133 4.81 18.20 -5.34
N LEU A 134 5.87 17.91 -4.60
CA LEU A 134 6.06 18.25 -3.19
C LEU A 134 7.12 19.35 -3.12
N ILE A 135 6.76 20.53 -2.64
CA ILE A 135 7.67 21.70 -2.58
C ILE A 135 7.92 22.04 -1.11
N PRO A 136 9.10 21.71 -0.54
CA PRO A 136 9.40 22.00 0.85
C PRO A 136 9.53 23.51 1.07
N GLN A 137 8.94 23.98 2.16
CA GLN A 137 8.92 25.38 2.59
C GLN A 137 9.87 25.64 3.76
N ARG A 138 10.42 24.58 4.37
CA ARG A 138 11.28 24.66 5.55
C ARG A 138 12.48 23.72 5.46
N ARG A 139 13.58 24.13 6.09
CA ARG A 139 14.80 23.34 6.24
C ARG A 139 14.64 22.24 7.30
N GLY A 140 15.35 21.14 7.10
CA GLY A 140 15.36 20.01 8.03
C GLY A 140 15.60 18.67 7.36
N VAL A 141 15.50 17.60 8.14
CA VAL A 141 15.47 16.23 7.62
C VAL A 141 14.02 15.77 7.62
N PHE A 142 13.55 15.28 6.48
CA PHE A 142 12.18 14.87 6.28
C PHE A 142 12.11 13.44 5.74
N SER A 143 10.99 12.78 5.98
CA SER A 143 10.66 11.54 5.29
C SER A 143 9.30 11.57 4.64
N VAL A 144 9.22 10.90 3.49
CA VAL A 144 7.99 10.55 2.79
C VAL A 144 7.75 9.07 2.99
N ASN A 145 6.62 8.70 3.59
CA ASN A 145 6.24 7.32 3.89
C ASN A 145 4.90 6.97 3.24
N PHE A 146 4.74 5.77 2.71
CA PHE A 146 3.46 5.26 2.22
C PHE A 146 2.90 4.17 3.12
N LEU A 147 1.61 4.27 3.42
CA LEU A 147 0.88 3.26 4.20
C LEU A 147 -0.36 2.77 3.45
N ASP A 148 -0.76 1.55 3.81
CA ASP A 148 -2.05 1.00 3.45
C ASP A 148 -3.18 1.73 4.19
N GLY A 149 -4.00 2.44 3.43
CA GLY A 149 -5.12 3.23 3.95
C GLY A 149 -6.30 2.38 4.41
N TRP A 150 -6.36 1.09 4.07
CA TRP A 150 -7.42 0.21 4.55
C TRP A 150 -7.37 -0.02 6.06
N LEU A 151 -6.21 0.17 6.70
CA LEU A 151 -6.07 0.17 8.17
C LEU A 151 -6.80 1.34 8.83
N THR A 152 -7.09 2.40 8.09
CA THR A 152 -7.82 3.58 8.57
C THR A 152 -9.30 3.60 8.15
N ARG A 153 -9.81 2.48 7.61
CA ARG A 153 -11.22 2.37 7.21
C ARG A 153 -12.14 2.63 8.40
N ARG A 154 -13.29 3.25 8.14
CA ARG A 154 -14.32 3.35 9.17
C ARG A 154 -14.89 1.98 9.46
N ARG A 155 -15.40 1.79 10.68
CA ARG A 155 -15.88 0.47 11.15
C ARG A 155 -17.01 -0.09 10.27
N GLU A 156 -17.84 0.79 9.73
CA GLU A 156 -18.96 0.49 8.84
C GLU A 156 -18.55 0.20 7.39
N GLU A 157 -17.34 0.57 6.98
CA GLU A 157 -16.84 0.28 5.65
C GLU A 157 -16.49 -1.22 5.55
N LYS A 158 -17.03 -1.89 4.54
CA LYS A 158 -16.71 -3.29 4.25
C LYS A 158 -15.22 -3.43 3.91
N GLU A 159 -14.67 -4.58 4.27
CA GLU A 159 -13.31 -4.95 3.84
C GLU A 159 -13.24 -5.07 2.32
N PRO A 160 -12.04 -4.92 1.74
CA PRO A 160 -11.86 -5.08 0.31
C PRO A 160 -12.22 -6.49 -0.13
N ASP A 161 -13.15 -6.58 -1.07
CA ASP A 161 -13.60 -7.86 -1.61
C ASP A 161 -12.71 -8.28 -2.78
N LEU A 162 -12.02 -9.41 -2.64
CA LEU A 162 -11.23 -10.04 -3.70
C LEU A 162 -11.87 -11.33 -4.23
N SER A 163 -13.15 -11.58 -3.92
CA SER A 163 -13.86 -12.81 -4.32
C SER A 163 -14.01 -13.00 -5.84
N TYR A 164 -13.80 -11.93 -6.62
CA TYR A 164 -13.78 -11.94 -8.07
C TYR A 164 -12.48 -12.51 -8.67
N LEU A 165 -11.43 -12.70 -7.85
CA LEU A 165 -10.20 -13.35 -8.28
C LEU A 165 -10.37 -14.88 -8.28
N ASP A 166 -9.96 -15.53 -9.37
CA ASP A 166 -9.86 -16.98 -9.45
C ASP A 166 -8.43 -17.42 -9.12
N LEU A 167 -8.25 -17.96 -7.91
CA LEU A 167 -6.99 -18.51 -7.44
C LEU A 167 -6.87 -20.03 -7.71
N GLY A 168 -7.85 -20.60 -8.42
CA GLY A 168 -7.94 -22.02 -8.68
C GLY A 168 -8.29 -22.84 -7.43
N LYS A 169 -7.79 -24.08 -7.41
CA LYS A 169 -8.03 -25.06 -6.35
C LYS A 169 -6.74 -25.61 -5.78
N THR A 170 -6.79 -26.09 -4.55
CA THR A 170 -5.73 -26.89 -3.93
C THR A 170 -5.62 -28.27 -4.57
N ALA A 171 -4.56 -29.01 -4.22
CA ALA A 171 -4.35 -30.38 -4.69
C ALA A 171 -5.48 -31.35 -4.28
N ASP A 172 -6.12 -31.13 -3.14
CA ASP A 172 -7.30 -31.86 -2.65
C ASP A 172 -8.63 -31.29 -3.17
N GLY A 173 -8.59 -30.31 -4.07
CA GLY A 173 -9.75 -29.79 -4.79
C GLY A 173 -10.56 -28.71 -4.05
N LEU A 174 -10.07 -28.19 -2.93
CA LEU A 174 -10.68 -27.05 -2.22
C LEU A 174 -10.52 -25.78 -3.05
N ARG A 175 -11.57 -24.95 -3.08
CA ARG A 175 -11.50 -23.63 -3.69
C ARG A 175 -10.55 -22.74 -2.89
N ARG A 176 -9.72 -21.97 -3.58
CA ARG A 176 -8.93 -20.89 -2.98
C ARG A 176 -9.68 -19.57 -3.03
N GLN A 177 -9.73 -18.85 -1.93
CA GLN A 177 -10.36 -17.54 -1.81
C GLN A 177 -9.33 -16.50 -1.42
N ALA A 178 -9.19 -15.46 -2.26
CA ALA A 178 -8.31 -14.34 -1.99
C ALA A 178 -8.80 -13.53 -0.78
N VAL A 179 -7.86 -13.17 0.08
CA VAL A 179 -8.07 -12.23 1.20
C VAL A 179 -7.08 -11.10 1.03
N PHE A 180 -7.57 -9.86 0.97
CA PHE A 180 -6.67 -8.71 0.93
C PHE A 180 -5.97 -8.58 2.29
N ARG A 181 -4.64 -8.58 2.27
CA ARG A 181 -3.85 -8.41 3.49
C ARG A 181 -3.33 -6.98 3.62
N SER A 182 -2.55 -6.51 2.65
CA SER A 182 -2.01 -5.15 2.67
C SER A 182 -1.43 -4.70 1.32
N PHE A 183 -0.91 -3.48 1.31
CA PHE A 183 -0.04 -2.94 0.26
C PHE A 183 1.39 -2.80 0.76
N PHE A 184 2.34 -3.29 -0.02
CA PHE A 184 3.75 -2.98 0.13
C PHE A 184 4.16 -1.92 -0.88
N HIS A 185 4.78 -0.85 -0.41
CA HIS A 185 5.13 0.30 -1.22
C HIS A 185 6.63 0.31 -1.48
N TYR A 186 7.03 0.67 -2.70
CA TYR A 186 8.43 0.69 -3.11
C TYR A 186 8.76 2.03 -3.73
N ILE A 187 9.57 2.84 -3.04
CA ILE A 187 10.03 4.13 -3.55
C ILE A 187 11.40 3.92 -4.21
N ASN A 188 11.54 4.37 -5.46
CA ASN A 188 12.81 4.35 -6.22
C ASN A 188 13.49 2.97 -6.17
N GLU A 189 12.70 1.90 -6.31
CA GLU A 189 13.21 0.51 -6.26
C GLU A 189 13.98 0.16 -4.97
N GLY A 190 13.61 0.80 -3.84
CA GLY A 190 14.27 0.61 -2.54
C GLY A 190 15.44 1.57 -2.28
N ARG A 191 15.76 2.49 -3.21
CA ARG A 191 16.74 3.57 -2.99
C ARG A 191 16.12 4.70 -2.17
N THR A 192 16.00 4.45 -0.87
CA THR A 192 15.22 5.27 0.06
C THR A 192 16.05 6.17 0.99
N ASN A 193 17.38 6.14 0.88
CA ASN A 193 18.31 6.77 1.83
C ASN A 193 18.11 6.27 3.28
N PHE A 194 17.91 4.97 3.47
CA PHE A 194 17.71 4.38 4.79
C PHE A 194 18.87 4.64 5.77
N GLU A 195 20.11 4.83 5.29
CA GLU A 195 21.23 5.26 6.14
C GLU A 195 20.98 6.62 6.80
N LEU A 196 20.38 7.57 6.08
CA LEU A 196 19.99 8.87 6.63
C LEU A 196 18.81 8.71 7.61
N TYR A 197 17.85 7.84 7.30
CA TYR A 197 16.75 7.52 8.22
C TYR A 197 17.26 7.09 9.60
N LYS A 198 18.22 6.15 9.65
CA LYS A 198 18.79 5.61 10.90
C LYS A 198 19.51 6.66 11.75
N GLN A 199 20.01 7.74 11.14
CA GLN A 199 20.66 8.83 11.87
C GLN A 199 19.66 9.72 12.60
N HIS A 200 18.40 9.75 12.15
CA HIS A 200 17.38 10.70 12.62
C HIS A 200 16.11 10.05 13.15
N CYS A 201 16.00 8.72 13.09
CA CYS A 201 14.86 7.95 13.55
C CYS A 201 15.28 6.53 14.00
N ALA A 202 14.63 6.00 15.04
CA ALA A 202 14.89 4.66 15.54
C ALA A 202 14.27 3.59 14.61
N PRO A 203 15.07 2.71 13.98
CA PRO A 203 14.57 1.74 13.01
C PRO A 203 13.99 0.50 13.69
N VAL A 204 12.68 0.29 13.54
CA VAL A 204 11.99 -0.91 14.02
C VAL A 204 12.40 -2.14 13.21
N SER A 205 12.64 -1.99 11.92
CA SER A 205 13.01 -3.05 10.97
C SER A 205 14.34 -3.72 11.29
N LEU A 206 15.27 -3.04 11.96
CA LEU A 206 16.54 -3.64 12.41
C LEU A 206 16.40 -4.44 13.70
N ASN A 207 15.50 -4.02 14.59
CA ASN A 207 15.29 -4.69 15.88
C ASN A 207 14.27 -5.84 15.79
N TYR A 208 13.29 -5.71 14.89
CA TYR A 208 12.20 -6.66 14.67
C TYR A 208 11.98 -6.87 13.16
N PRO A 209 12.90 -7.55 12.47
CA PRO A 209 12.82 -7.73 11.03
C PRO A 209 11.64 -8.64 10.66
N ASN A 210 10.63 -8.05 10.04
CA ASN A 210 9.59 -8.77 9.32
C ASN A 210 9.29 -8.02 8.01
N PRO A 211 8.66 -8.66 7.01
CA PRO A 211 8.43 -8.05 5.70
C PRO A 211 7.71 -6.70 5.76
N GLY A 212 6.74 -6.55 6.66
CA GLY A 212 6.01 -5.28 6.84
C GLY A 212 6.88 -4.17 7.42
N ASN A 213 7.70 -4.47 8.44
CA ASN A 213 8.62 -3.49 9.02
C ASN A 213 9.72 -3.08 8.02
N ILE A 214 10.27 -4.06 7.29
CA ILE A 214 11.28 -3.80 6.24
C ILE A 214 10.66 -2.94 5.15
N ASN A 215 9.49 -3.31 4.64
CA ASN A 215 8.81 -2.51 3.63
C ASN A 215 8.50 -1.10 4.15
N GLY A 216 7.92 -0.99 5.35
CA GLY A 216 7.52 0.29 5.93
C GLY A 216 8.67 1.27 6.14
N GLU A 217 9.88 0.81 6.49
CA GLU A 217 11.01 1.71 6.79
C GLU A 217 12.08 1.76 5.70
N GLN A 218 12.40 0.63 5.06
CA GLN A 218 13.54 0.51 4.16
C GLN A 218 13.16 0.68 2.69
N GLU A 219 11.92 0.33 2.30
CA GLU A 219 11.50 0.32 0.90
C GLU A 219 10.43 1.38 0.59
N GLY A 220 9.54 1.63 1.55
CA GLY A 220 8.37 2.51 1.46
C GLY A 220 8.52 3.85 2.17
N THR A 221 9.71 4.16 2.71
CA THR A 221 10.01 5.44 3.36
C THR A 221 11.29 6.07 2.81
N LEU A 222 11.18 7.14 2.03
CA LEU A 222 12.33 7.91 1.54
C LEU A 222 12.68 9.01 2.53
N THR A 223 13.97 9.14 2.89
CA THR A 223 14.48 10.23 3.75
C THR A 223 15.36 11.19 2.95
N PHE A 224 15.27 12.50 3.22
CA PHE A 224 16.08 13.51 2.54
C PHE A 224 16.26 14.77 3.40
N VAL A 225 17.27 15.57 3.06
CA VAL A 225 17.63 16.83 3.69
C VAL A 225 17.14 18.00 2.85
N VAL A 226 16.51 18.99 3.48
CA VAL A 226 16.16 20.27 2.87
C VAL A 226 17.09 21.36 3.40
N ARG A 227 17.83 22.03 2.50
CA ARG A 227 18.76 23.13 2.77
C ARG A 227 18.23 24.48 2.31
#